data_AF-A0A818ZZV5-F1
#
_entry.id   AF-A0A818ZZV5-F1
#
_cell.length_a   1.000
_cell.length_b   1.000
_cell.length_c   1.000
_cell.angle_alpha   90.00
_cell.angle_beta   90.00
_cell.angle_gamma   90.00
#
_symmetry.space_group_name_H-M   'P 1'
#
loop_
_entity.id
_entity.type
_entity.pdbx_description
1 polymer ?
#
loop_
_entity_poly.entity_id
_entity_poly.type
_entity_poly.pdbx_seq_one_letter_code
_entity_poly.pdbx_strand_id
1 'polypeptide(L)' 'MAASEARRPLICAAFGDKNLVNLFFTVYDHLTQQQATVRDLYLYLLQYSDKHSRLSLFDYILRTSVKSLRP' A
#
# COMPACT_ATOMS: atom_id res chain seq x y z
N MET A 1 0.64 -3.32 -7.48
CA MET A 1 1.50 -2.53 -8.40
C MET A 1 1.65 -3.22 -9.75
N ALA A 2 2.44 -4.29 -9.88
CA ALA A 2 2.70 -4.96 -11.16
C ALA A 2 1.42 -5.42 -11.91
N ALA A 3 0.48 -6.06 -11.21
CA ALA A 3 -0.80 -6.46 -11.81
C ALA A 3 -1.62 -5.26 -12.30
N SER A 4 -1.58 -4.14 -11.58
CA SER A 4 -2.29 -2.89 -11.95
C SER A 4 -1.68 -2.26 -13.22
N GLU A 5 -0.35 -2.21 -13.31
CA GLU A 5 0.35 -1.73 -14.53
C GLU A 5 0.02 -2.59 -15.75
N ALA A 6 -0.03 -3.91 -15.55
CA ALA A 6 -0.44 -4.86 -16.59
C ALA A 6 -1.95 -4.85 -16.88
N ARG A 7 -2.76 -4.05 -16.16
CA ARG A 7 -4.23 -4.03 -16.23
C ARG A 7 -4.87 -5.41 -16.01
N ARG A 8 -4.30 -6.18 -15.09
CA ARG A 8 -4.75 -7.53 -14.74
C ARG A 8 -5.37 -7.56 -13.34
N PRO A 9 -6.46 -8.32 -13.14
CA PRO A 9 -6.96 -8.58 -11.80
C PRO A 9 -5.93 -9.39 -10.99
N LEU A 10 -5.95 -9.21 -9.67
CA LEU A 10 -5.09 -9.93 -8.74
C LEU A 10 -5.94 -10.82 -7.83
N ILE A 11 -5.58 -12.09 -7.76
CA ILE A 11 -6.08 -13.01 -6.73
C ILE A 11 -4.88 -13.39 -5.87
N CYS A 12 -4.96 -13.12 -4.56
CA CYS A 12 -3.90 -13.41 -3.60
C CYS A 12 -4.39 -14.49 -2.62
N ALA A 13 -3.68 -15.62 -2.55
CA ALA A 13 -3.94 -16.67 -1.58
C ALA A 13 -3.13 -16.41 -0.30
N ALA A 14 -3.83 -16.19 0.82
CA ALA A 14 -3.21 -15.92 2.12
C ALA A 14 -3.01 -17.18 2.99
N PHE A 15 -3.29 -18.37 2.46
CA PHE A 15 -3.04 -19.67 3.10
C PHE A 15 -3.52 -19.79 4.56
N GLY A 16 -4.71 -19.27 4.86
CA GLY A 16 -5.33 -19.35 6.19
C GLY A 16 -5.00 -18.21 7.14
N ASP A 17 -4.09 -17.29 6.76
CA ASP A 17 -3.80 -16.11 7.57
C ASP A 17 -4.89 -15.03 7.40
N LYS A 18 -5.85 -15.04 8.32
CA LYS A 18 -6.95 -14.07 8.35
C LYS A 18 -6.49 -12.64 8.65
N ASN A 19 -5.42 -12.48 9.43
CA ASN A 19 -4.91 -11.15 9.79
C ASN A 19 -4.30 -10.48 8.56
N LEU A 20 -3.54 -11.24 7.78
CA LEU A 20 -2.96 -10.77 6.54
C LEU A 20 -4.03 -10.40 5.51
N VAL A 21 -5.10 -11.22 5.40
CA VAL A 21 -6.26 -10.90 4.54
C VAL A 21 -6.87 -9.56 4.94
N ASN A 22 -7.22 -9.38 6.22
CA ASN A 22 -7.83 -8.15 6.71
C ASN A 22 -6.93 -6.93 6.50
N LEU A 23 -5.62 -7.10 6.71
CA LEU A 23 -4.64 -6.04 6.51
C LEU A 23 -4.55 -5.64 5.04
N PHE A 24 -4.52 -6.59 4.10
CA PHE A 24 -4.52 -6.29 2.67
C PHE A 24 -5.77 -5.53 2.24
N PHE A 25 -6.95 -5.96 2.68
CA PHE A 25 -8.20 -5.24 2.37
C PHE A 25 -8.20 -3.83 2.95
N THR A 26 -7.78 -3.66 4.21
CA THR A 26 -7.73 -2.35 4.86
C THR A 26 -6.81 -1.38 4.11
N VAL A 27 -5.61 -1.83 3.73
CA VAL A 27 -4.66 -1.02 2.97
C VAL A 27 -5.17 -0.73 1.57
N TYR A 28 -5.75 -1.72 0.89
CA TYR A 28 -6.31 -1.56 -0.45
C TYR A 28 -7.46 -0.55 -0.48
N ASP A 29 -8.40 -0.65 0.45
CA ASP A 29 -9.53 0.27 0.58
C ASP A 29 -9.04 1.68 0.88
N HIS A 30 -8.09 1.83 1.80
CA HIS A 30 -7.48 3.12 2.11
C HIS A 30 -6.84 3.77 0.89
N LEU A 31 -6.02 3.02 0.13
CA LEU A 31 -5.38 3.52 -1.09
C LEU A 31 -6.41 3.88 -2.16
N THR A 32 -7.48 3.08 -2.29
CA THR A 32 -8.57 3.33 -3.24
C THR A 32 -9.32 4.62 -2.89
N GLN A 33 -9.63 4.84 -1.60
CA GLN A 33 -10.28 6.07 -1.12
C GLN A 33 -9.42 7.31 -1.37
N GLN A 34 -8.10 7.20 -1.24
CA GLN A 34 -7.17 8.29 -1.56
C GLN A 34 -6.89 8.44 -3.07
N GLN A 35 -7.51 7.62 -3.92
CA GLN A 35 -7.23 7.58 -5.36
C GLN A 35 -5.72 7.44 -5.64
N ALA A 36 -5.04 6.63 -4.83
CA ALA A 36 -3.61 6.42 -4.93
C ALA A 36 -3.26 5.74 -6.25
N THR A 37 -2.29 6.29 -6.95
CA THR A 37 -1.75 5.72 -8.19
C THR A 37 -0.61 4.74 -7.90
N VAL A 38 -0.21 3.95 -8.90
CA VAL A 38 0.99 3.10 -8.79
C VAL A 38 2.25 3.93 -8.50
N ARG A 39 2.32 5.16 -9.02
CA ARG A 39 3.40 6.11 -8.71
C ARG A 39 3.40 6.51 -7.23
N ASP A 40 2.23 6.77 -6.65
CA ASP A 40 2.14 7.12 -5.22
C ASP A 40 2.59 5.94 -4.34
N LEU A 41 2.21 4.71 -4.71
CA LEU A 41 2.71 3.48 -4.08
C LEU A 41 4.23 3.36 -4.14
N TYR A 42 4.84 3.70 -5.28
CA TYR A 42 6.29 3.73 -5.41
C TYR A 42 6.94 4.78 -4.49
N LEU A 43 6.34 5.96 -4.36
CA LEU A 43 6.81 7.01 -3.44
C LEU A 43 6.71 6.58 -1.97
N TYR A 44 5.65 5.88 -1.57
CA TYR A 44 5.57 5.28 -0.23
C TYR A 44 6.75 4.36 0.04
N LEU A 45 7.11 3.49 -0.92
CA LEU A 45 8.23 2.55 -0.75
C LEU A 45 9.57 3.27 -0.61
N LEU A 46 9.83 4.29 -1.45
CA LEU A 46 11.04 5.10 -1.38
C LEU A 46 11.15 5.87 -0.06
N GLN A 47 10.08 6.56 0.35
CA GLN A 47 10.11 7.31 1.61
C GLN A 47 10.19 6.40 2.84
N TYR A 48 9.63 5.19 2.76
CA TYR A 48 9.73 4.20 3.82
C TYR A 48 11.16 3.64 3.96
N SER A 49 11.87 3.41 2.84
CA SER A 49 13.27 2.94 2.91
C SER A 49 14.21 3.98 3.52
N ASP A 50 13.93 5.26 3.25
CA ASP A 50 14.78 6.36 3.74
C ASP A 50 14.51 6.72 5.20
N LYS A 51 13.33 6.36 5.72
CA LYS A 51 12.96 6.59 7.12
C LYS A 51 13.23 5.33 7.93
N HIS A 52 14.10 5.43 8.95
CA HIS A 52 14.21 4.42 10.00
C HIS A 52 12.93 4.41 10.86
N SER A 53 11.88 3.80 10.32
CA SER A 53 10.56 3.74 10.90
C SER A 53 10.43 2.52 11.81
N ARG A 54 9.90 2.72 13.02
CA ARG A 54 9.46 1.61 13.90
C ARG A 54 8.14 0.98 13.45
N LEU A 55 7.50 1.54 12.41
CA LEU A 55 6.22 1.06 11.87
C LEU A 55 6.45 0.01 10.79
N SER A 56 5.50 -0.92 10.64
CA SER A 56 5.43 -1.74 9.44
C SER A 56 5.14 -0.86 8.21
N LEU A 57 5.48 -1.34 7.01
CA LEU A 57 5.16 -0.65 5.76
C LEU A 57 3.65 -0.35 5.64
N PHE A 58 2.81 -1.32 6.02
CA PHE A 58 1.35 -1.16 5.96
C PHE A 58 0.87 -0.09 6.93
N ASP A 59 1.38 -0.06 8.18
CA ASP A 59 1.05 0.99 9.15
C ASP A 59 1.50 2.37 8.68
N TYR A 60 2.67 2.44 8.05
CA TYR A 60 3.18 3.69 7.48
C TYR A 60 2.26 4.20 6.37
N ILE A 61 1.81 3.34 5.45
CA ILE A 61 0.86 3.69 4.38
C ILE A 61 -0.45 4.19 4.98
N LEU A 62 -1.02 3.48 5.97
CA LEU A 62 -2.29 3.84 6.60
C LEU A 62 -2.25 5.18 7.35
N ARG A 63 -1.07 5.59 7.84
CA ARG A 63 -0.88 6.84 8.61
C ARG A 63 -0.40 8.02 7.77
N THR A 64 -0.05 7.80 6.51
CA THR A 64 0.57 8.81 5.66
C THR A 64 -0.36 9.14 4.50
N SER A 65 -0.78 10.40 4.37
CA SER A 65 -1.65 10.81 3.27
C SER A 65 -0.90 10.87 1.95
N VAL A 66 -1.53 10.44 0.85
CA VAL A 66 -1.00 10.55 -0.52
C VAL A 66 -0.62 11.99 -0.85
N LYS A 67 -1.37 12.98 -0.33
CA LYS A 67 -1.07 14.41 -0.53
C LYS A 67 0.29 14.82 0.05
N SER A 68 0.73 14.18 1.13
CA SER A 68 2.04 14.48 1.75
C SER A 68 3.23 13.83 1.03
N LEU A 69 2.98 12.92 0.08
CA LEU A 69 4.03 12.26 -0.71
C LEU A 69 4.46 13.09 -1.92
N ARG A 70 3.55 13.92 -2.44
CA ARG A 70 3.76 14.69 -3.66
C ARG A 70 4.44 16.01 -3.30
N PRO A 71 5.65 16.30 -3.82
CA PRO A 71 6.27 17.60 -3.67
C PRO A 71 5.48 18.71 -4.38
#